data_AF-A0A840RRZ0-F1
#
_entry.id   AF-A0A840RRZ0-F1
#
_cell.length_a   1.000
_cell.length_b   1.000
_cell.length_c   1.000
_cell.angle_alpha   90.00
_cell.angle_beta   90.00
_cell.angle_gamma   90.00
#
_symmetry.space_group_name_H-M   'P 1'
#
loop_
_entity.id
_entity.type
_entity.pdbx_description
1 polymer ?
#
loop_
_entity_poly.entity_id
_entity_poly.type
_entity_poly.pdbx_seq_one_letter_code
_entity_poly.pdbx_strand_id
1 'polypeptide(L)'
;MNDKEKRDAYADELRRRYIEYTDWALQHWPVESFPLMESDFSASGRELSEILGAKLAKGEHEGGNDDSPAEHEPQYINVTPMPWP
;
A
#
# COMPACT_ATOMS: atom_id res chain seq x y z
N MET A 1 -16.76 18.28 -10.31
CA MET A 1 -15.86 17.32 -9.66
C MET A 1 -15.98 15.99 -10.39
N ASN A 2 -15.06 15.71 -11.29
CA ASN A 2 -14.90 14.42 -11.93
C ASN A 2 -14.47 13.38 -10.88
N ASP A 3 -14.71 12.09 -11.11
CA ASP A 3 -14.40 11.04 -10.12
C ASP A 3 -12.90 10.90 -9.85
N LYS A 4 -12.06 11.26 -10.84
CA LYS A 4 -10.62 11.44 -10.62
C LYS A 4 -10.33 12.54 -9.59
N GLU A 5 -10.96 13.71 -9.72
CA GLU A 5 -10.73 14.83 -8.79
C GLU A 5 -11.20 14.49 -7.37
N LYS A 6 -12.26 13.68 -7.22
CA LYS A 6 -12.71 13.18 -5.91
C LYS A 6 -11.71 12.21 -5.29
N ARG A 7 -11.14 11.31 -6.08
CA ARG A 7 -10.10 10.37 -5.63
C ARG A 7 -8.82 11.09 -5.25
N ASP A 8 -8.38 12.05 -6.06
CA ASP A 8 -7.19 12.86 -5.78
C ASP A 8 -7.38 13.66 -4.47
N ALA A 9 -8.54 14.33 -4.30
CA ALA A 9 -8.86 15.05 -3.07
C ALA A 9 -8.92 14.14 -1.83
N TYR A 10 -9.51 12.94 -1.97
CA TYR A 10 -9.51 11.94 -0.91
C TYR A 10 -8.09 11.48 -0.56
N ALA A 11 -7.24 11.25 -1.55
CA ALA A 11 -5.87 10.82 -1.34
C ALA A 11 -5.03 11.85 -0.59
N ASP A 12 -5.17 13.13 -0.98
CA ASP A 12 -4.48 14.23 -0.32
C ASP A 12 -4.98 14.43 1.11
N GLU A 13 -6.29 14.36 1.34
CA GLU A 13 -6.83 14.47 2.70
C GLU A 13 -6.36 13.31 3.58
N LEU A 14 -6.41 12.07 3.09
CA LEU A 14 -6.02 10.92 3.88
C LEU A 14 -4.52 10.96 4.22
N ARG A 15 -3.67 11.37 3.27
CA ARG A 15 -2.24 11.58 3.53
C ARG A 15 -2.02 12.64 4.60
N ARG A 16 -2.72 13.78 4.53
CA ARG A 16 -2.62 14.84 5.53
C ARG A 16 -3.00 14.33 6.93
N ARG A 17 -4.13 13.62 7.04
CA ARG A 17 -4.60 13.07 8.32
C ARG A 17 -3.62 12.07 8.91
N TYR A 18 -2.97 11.27 8.07
CA TYR A 18 -1.94 10.34 8.52
C TYR A 18 -0.75 11.08 9.13
N ILE A 19 -0.26 12.14 8.47
CA ILE A 19 0.86 12.96 8.98
C ILE A 19 0.48 13.60 10.32
N GLU A 20 -0.71 14.19 10.41
CA GLU A 20 -1.23 14.79 11.66
C GLU A 20 -1.32 13.75 12.78
N TYR A 21 -1.76 12.53 12.46
CA TYR A 21 -1.80 11.42 13.42
C TYR A 21 -0.42 11.01 13.91
N THR A 22 0.55 10.82 13.01
CA THR A 22 1.90 10.40 13.39
C THR A 22 2.61 11.46 14.21
N ASP A 23 2.45 12.74 13.83
CA ASP A 23 3.03 13.87 14.55
C ASP A 23 2.46 13.97 15.97
N TRP A 24 1.13 13.87 16.10
CA TRP A 24 0.47 13.84 17.41
C TRP A 24 0.98 12.67 18.27
N ALA A 25 1.10 11.47 17.70
CA ALA A 25 1.53 10.29 18.44
C ALA A 25 2.97 10.43 18.97
N LEU A 26 3.87 11.03 18.18
CA LEU A 26 5.25 11.31 18.60
C LEU A 26 5.31 12.35 19.72
N GLN A 27 4.53 13.43 19.61
CA GLN A 27 4.53 14.52 20.59
C GLN A 27 3.88 14.14 21.93
N HIS A 28 2.89 13.24 21.90
CA HIS A 28 2.11 12.85 23.07
C HIS A 28 2.49 11.48 23.65
N TRP A 29 3.62 10.92 23.22
CA TRP A 29 4.07 9.62 23.68
C TRP A 29 4.39 9.64 25.19
N PRO A 30 3.75 8.78 26.02
CA PRO A 30 3.88 8.87 27.48
C PRO A 30 5.09 8.09 28.04
N VAL A 31 5.78 7.28 27.23
CA VAL A 31 6.84 6.38 27.71
C VAL A 31 8.22 6.90 27.31
N GLU A 32 8.79 7.80 28.11
CA GLU A 32 10.10 8.42 27.83
C GLU A 32 11.26 7.43 27.76
N SER A 33 11.18 6.30 28.49
CA SER A 33 12.22 5.28 28.49
C SER A 33 12.33 4.50 27.17
N PHE A 34 11.30 4.55 26.34
CA PHE A 34 11.24 3.88 25.05
C PHE A 34 10.54 4.80 24.06
N PRO A 35 11.26 5.79 23.49
CA PRO A 35 10.65 6.80 22.64
C PRO A 35 10.11 6.17 21.36
N LEU A 36 8.90 6.58 20.97
CA LEU A 36 8.35 6.27 19.66
C LEU A 36 9.15 7.01 18.58
N MET A 37 9.51 6.32 17.49
CA MET A 37 10.27 6.88 16.39
C MET A 37 9.45 6.91 15.10
N GLU A 38 9.82 7.80 14.17
CA GLU A 38 9.19 7.82 12.84
C GLU A 38 9.29 6.46 12.12
N SER A 39 10.37 5.72 12.34
CA SER A 39 10.58 4.39 11.77
C SER A 39 9.51 3.38 12.17
N ASP A 40 8.91 3.53 13.36
CA ASP A 40 7.84 2.64 13.84
C ASP A 40 6.57 2.75 12.99
N PHE A 41 6.43 3.85 12.24
CA PHE A 41 5.33 4.10 11.31
C PHE A 41 5.62 3.67 9.86
N SER A 42 6.76 3.04 9.58
CA SER A 42 7.15 2.68 8.22
C SER A 42 6.19 1.67 7.58
N ALA A 43 5.72 0.68 8.37
CA ALA A 43 4.78 -0.33 7.89
C ALA A 43 3.42 0.29 7.55
N SER A 44 2.85 1.10 8.45
CA SER A 44 1.59 1.80 8.20
C SER A 44 1.69 2.81 7.05
N GLY A 45 2.84 3.48 6.88
CA GLY A 45 3.06 4.39 5.77
C GLY A 45 3.10 3.67 4.42
N ARG A 46 3.66 2.46 4.38
CA ARG A 46 3.63 1.59 3.20
C ARG A 46 2.19 1.14 2.88
N GLU A 47 1.46 0.64 3.88
CA GLU A 47 0.06 0.22 3.70
C GLU A 47 -0.82 1.37 3.20
N LEU A 48 -0.63 2.57 3.74
CA LEU A 48 -1.32 3.78 3.28
C LEU A 48 -1.02 4.06 1.80
N SER A 49 0.23 3.93 1.40
CA SER A 49 0.65 4.13 0.00
C SER A 49 0.00 3.12 -0.95
N GLU A 50 -0.15 1.87 -0.52
CA GLU A 50 -0.85 0.82 -1.29
C GLU A 50 -2.35 1.11 -1.42
N ILE A 51 -2.98 1.65 -0.36
CA ILE A 51 -4.38 2.07 -0.37
C ILE A 51 -4.57 3.24 -1.35
N LEU A 52 -3.72 4.27 -1.25
CA LEU A 52 -3.82 5.49 -2.06
C LEU A 52 -3.41 5.28 -3.52
N GLY A 53 -2.58 4.27 -3.80
CA GLY A 53 -2.22 3.87 -5.16
C GLY A 53 -3.23 2.87 -5.74
N ALA A 54 -2.84 1.58 -5.74
CA ALA A 54 -3.53 0.53 -6.48
C ALA A 54 -5.01 0.36 -6.10
N LYS A 55 -5.35 0.44 -4.80
CA LYS A 55 -6.74 0.22 -4.36
C LYS A 55 -7.65 1.39 -4.73
N LEU A 56 -7.18 2.62 -4.60
CA LEU A 56 -7.94 3.82 -4.96
C LEU A 56 -8.05 3.97 -6.49
N ALA A 57 -7.04 3.54 -7.24
CA ALA A 57 -7.04 3.50 -8.70
C ALA A 57 -7.97 2.40 -9.25
N LYS A 58 -8.28 1.33 -8.51
CA LYS A 58 -9.20 0.27 -8.95
C LYS A 58 -10.61 0.78 -9.32
N GLY A 59 -11.00 1.97 -8.84
CA GLY A 59 -12.21 2.67 -9.28
C GLY A 59 -12.16 3.26 -10.71
N GLU A 60 -11.03 3.12 -11.43
CA GLU A 60 -10.87 3.56 -12.82
C GLU A 60 -11.40 2.54 -13.83
N HIS A 61 -11.77 1.34 -13.38
CA HIS A 61 -12.24 0.28 -14.25
C HIS A 61 -13.75 0.38 -14.53
N GLU A 62 -14.16 1.51 -15.10
CA GLU A 62 -15.44 1.64 -15.82
C GLU A 62 -15.18 2.34 -17.16
N GLY A 63 -14.38 1.72 -18.03
CA GLY A 63 -14.21 2.21 -19.39
C GLY A 63 -12.93 1.79 -20.09
N GLY A 64 -12.79 0.50 -20.40
CA GLY A 64 -11.93 0.05 -21.49
C GLY A 64 -10.65 -0.69 -21.09
N ASN A 65 -10.65 -1.96 -21.49
CA ASN A 65 -9.50 -2.83 -21.74
C ASN A 65 -8.76 -3.42 -20.53
N ASP A 66 -9.12 -4.68 -20.25
CA ASP A 66 -8.22 -5.82 -20.09
C ASP A 66 -7.01 -5.64 -19.16
N ASP A 67 -7.21 -5.86 -17.87
CA ASP A 67 -6.13 -6.32 -17.00
C ASP A 67 -6.62 -7.57 -16.25
N SER A 68 -6.48 -8.70 -16.92
CA SER A 68 -6.65 -10.02 -16.32
C SER A 68 -5.56 -10.21 -15.25
N PRO A 69 -5.88 -10.35 -13.95
CA PRO A 69 -4.88 -10.67 -12.95
C PRO A 69 -4.64 -12.19 -12.98
N ALA A 70 -3.87 -12.67 -13.94
CA ALA A 70 -3.69 -14.11 -14.12
C ALA A 70 -2.31 -14.54 -14.63
N GLU A 71 -1.21 -13.91 -14.23
CA GLU A 71 0.13 -14.48 -14.48
C GLU A 71 1.06 -14.33 -13.27
N HIS A 72 0.64 -14.88 -12.13
CA HIS A 72 1.58 -15.51 -11.20
C HIS A 72 1.75 -16.97 -11.62
N GLU A 73 2.39 -17.20 -12.76
CA GLU A 73 2.88 -18.54 -13.08
C GLU A 73 3.98 -18.92 -12.07
N PRO A 74 3.94 -20.13 -11.49
CA PRO A 74 5.03 -20.60 -10.66
C PRO A 74 6.31 -20.71 -11.49
N GLN A 75 7.37 -20.00 -11.10
CA GLN A 75 8.70 -20.04 -11.73
C GLN A 75 9.46 -21.37 -11.49
N TYR A 76 8.73 -22.48 -11.30
CA TYR A 76 9.31 -23.79 -11.10
C TYR A 76 9.09 -24.65 -12.35
N ILE A 77 10.19 -25.00 -13.00
CA ILE A 77 10.19 -26.04 -14.01
C ILE A 77 10.12 -27.38 -13.27
N ASN A 78 9.07 -28.17 -13.53
CA ASN A 78 9.01 -29.55 -13.06
C ASN A 78 10.06 -30.38 -13.82
N VAL A 79 11.25 -30.51 -13.23
CA VAL A 79 12.29 -31.40 -13.74
C VAL A 79 12.08 -32.78 -13.15
N THR A 80 11.71 -33.76 -13.98
CA THR A 80 11.83 -35.17 -13.62
C THR A 80 13.33 -35.50 -13.60
N PRO A 81 13.94 -35.77 -12.43
CA PRO A 81 15.35 -36.15 -12.41
C PRO A 81 15.51 -37.49 -13.15
N MET A 82 16.51 -37.61 -14.01
CA MET A 82 16.89 -38.90 -14.57
C MET A 82 17.28 -39.85 -13.41
N PRO A 83 16.88 -41.14 -13.47
CA PRO A 83 17.30 -42.10 -12.46
C PRO A 83 18.83 -42.23 -12.51
N TRP A 84 19.46 -42.08 -11.34
CA TRP A 84 20.90 -42.27 -11.19
C TRP A 84 21.29 -43.72 -11.58
N PRO A 85 22.42 -43.92 -12.27
CA PRO A 85 22.97 -45.24 -12.55
C PRO A 85 23.47 -45.96 -11.29
#